data_AF-X1V7Z2-F1
#
_entry.id   AF-X1V7Z2-F1
#
_cell.length_a   1.000
_cell.length_b   1.000
_cell.length_c   1.000
_cell.angle_alpha   90.00
_cell.angle_beta   90.00
_cell.angle_gamma   90.00
#
_symmetry.space_group_name_H-M   'P 1'
#
loop_
_entity.id
_entity.type
_entity.pdbx_description
1 polymer ?
#
loop_
_entity_poly.entity_id
_entity_poly.type
_entity_poly.pdbx_seq_one_letter_code
_entity_poly.pdbx_strand_id
1 'polypeptide(L)'
;MELICAMHMIKGGFEVELEYTVDKVLCDIYATKGYGTAIVEVETGFVSPENARDPITYLRARIASKITRYSGFANKFILATPPYYIM
;
A
#
# COMPACT_ATOMS: atom_id res chain seq x y z
N MET A 1 8.56 1.68 -6.23
CA MET A 1 7.32 2.47 -6.39
C MET A 1 7.09 3.32 -5.16
N GLU A 2 7.51 2.87 -3.97
CA GLU A 2 7.32 3.62 -2.72
C GLU A 2 7.87 5.03 -2.81
N LEU A 3 9.09 5.22 -3.33
CA LEU A 3 9.71 6.55 -3.45
C LEU A 3 8.88 7.53 -4.30
N ILE A 4 8.22 7.05 -5.35
CA ILE A 4 7.38 7.89 -6.22
C ILE A 4 6.12 8.31 -5.46
N CYS A 5 5.48 7.36 -4.77
CA CYS A 5 4.31 7.60 -3.94
C CYS A 5 4.64 8.52 -2.74
N ALA A 6 5.76 8.29 -2.08
CA ALA A 6 6.27 9.10 -0.98
C ALA A 6 6.54 10.54 -1.45
N MET A 7 7.22 10.72 -2.59
CA MET A 7 7.44 12.05 -3.16
C MET A 7 6.12 12.76 -3.51
N HIS A 8 5.12 12.03 -4.02
CA HIS A 8 3.79 12.59 -4.27
C HIS A 8 3.13 13.07 -2.97
N MET A 9 3.19 12.27 -1.90
CA MET A 9 2.68 12.63 -0.58
C MET A 9 3.41 13.84 0.02
N ILE A 10 4.74 13.88 -0.05
CA ILE A 10 5.56 15.00 0.42
C ILE A 10 5.17 16.29 -0.32
N LYS A 11 5.00 16.24 -1.65
CA LYS A 11 4.50 17.39 -2.43
C LYS A 11 3.08 17.81 -2.02
N GLY A 12 2.29 16.87 -1.52
CA GLY A 12 0.97 17.11 -0.92
C GLY A 12 1.03 17.68 0.50
N GLY A 13 2.21 17.90 1.08
CA GLY A 13 2.41 18.44 2.42
C GLY A 13 2.22 17.42 3.54
N PHE A 14 2.47 16.14 3.26
CA PHE A 14 2.55 15.08 4.27
C PHE A 14 3.99 14.93 4.76
N GLU A 15 4.15 14.59 6.04
CA GLU A 15 5.37 13.96 6.54
C GLU A 15 5.28 12.47 6.25
N VAL A 16 6.39 11.85 5.83
CA VAL A 16 6.39 10.49 5.30
C VAL A 16 7.53 9.66 5.89
N GLU A 17 7.19 8.45 6.33
CA GLU A 17 8.11 7.40 6.73
C GLU A 17 7.92 6.18 5.82
N LEU A 18 9.02 5.64 5.32
CA LEU A 18 9.03 4.41 4.51
C LEU A 18 9.26 3.21 5.41
N GLU A 19 8.69 2.06 5.07
CA GLU A 19 8.88 0.81 5.82
C GLU A 19 8.59 1.01 7.32
N TYR A 20 7.43 1.59 7.62
CA TYR A 20 7.05 1.98 8.97
C TYR A 20 6.28 0.86 9.67
N THR A 21 6.64 0.57 10.93
CA THR A 21 5.94 -0.44 11.73
C THR A 21 4.85 0.20 12.58
N VAL A 22 3.59 -0.09 12.25
CA VAL A 22 2.39 0.29 13.04
C VAL A 22 1.80 -0.95 13.71
N ASP A 23 1.75 -0.96 15.04
CA ASP A 23 1.25 -2.08 15.86
C ASP A 23 1.71 -3.47 15.38
N LYS A 24 3.03 -3.61 15.17
CA LYS A 24 3.73 -4.83 14.70
C LYS A 24 3.52 -5.19 13.23
N VAL A 25 2.86 -4.35 12.45
CA VAL A 25 2.74 -4.53 11.01
C VAL A 25 3.61 -3.52 10.27
N LEU A 26 4.49 -4.02 9.40
CA LEU A 26 5.31 -3.20 8.50
C LEU A 26 4.46 -2.80 7.29
N CYS A 27 4.28 -1.49 7.11
CA CYS A 27 3.62 -0.92 5.94
C CYS A 27 4.62 -0.20 5.04
N ASP A 28 4.33 -0.16 3.74
CA ASP A 28 5.27 0.35 2.74
C ASP A 28 5.51 1.86 2.94
N ILE A 29 4.45 2.63 3.19
CA ILE A 29 4.51 4.06 3.46
C ILE A 29 3.51 4.45 4.54
N TYR A 30 4.00 5.12 5.58
CA TYR A 30 3.18 5.81 6.57
C TYR A 30 3.31 7.31 6.37
N ALA A 31 2.17 8.01 6.31
CA ALA A 31 2.13 9.44 6.06
C ALA A 31 1.21 10.15 7.05
N THR A 32 1.65 11.30 7.55
CA THR A 32 0.88 12.13 8.49
C THR A 32 0.68 13.53 7.92
N LYS A 33 -0.48 14.12 8.18
CA LYS A 33 -0.78 15.52 7.86
C LYS A 33 -1.79 16.08 8.85
N GLY A 34 -1.36 17.01 9.69
CA GLY A 34 -2.16 17.49 10.82
C GLY A 34 -2.50 16.33 11.76
N TYR A 35 -3.78 16.15 12.08
CA TYR A 35 -4.25 15.03 12.91
C TYR A 35 -4.61 13.77 12.10
N GLY A 36 -4.40 13.79 10.78
CA GLY A 36 -4.73 12.68 9.89
C GLY A 36 -3.51 11.81 9.60
N THR A 37 -3.77 10.51 9.46
CA THR A 37 -2.81 9.48 9.07
C THR A 37 -3.25 8.80 7.77
N ALA A 38 -2.30 8.38 6.97
CA ALA A 38 -2.51 7.59 5.77
C ALA A 38 -1.48 6.47 5.70
N ILE A 39 -1.95 5.26 5.36
CA ILE A 39 -1.09 4.15 4.98
C ILE A 39 -1.23 3.94 3.48
N VAL A 40 -0.09 3.86 2.78
CA VAL A 40 -0.04 3.48 1.37
C VAL A 40 0.63 2.12 1.27
N GLU A 41 -0.06 1.19 0.62
CA GLU A 41 0.48 -0.11 0.26
C GLU A 41 0.64 -0.20 -1.25
N VAL A 42 1.81 -0.58 -1.71
CA VAL A 42 2.15 -0.77 -3.12
C VAL A 42 1.70 -2.15 -3.56
N GLU A 43 1.00 -2.21 -4.69
CA GLU A 43 0.71 -3.44 -5.42
C GLU A 43 1.09 -3.29 -6.89
N THR A 44 1.98 -4.17 -7.36
CA THR A 44 2.53 -4.11 -8.73
C THR A 44 1.91 -5.11 -9.70
N GLY A 45 1.01 -5.97 -9.21
CA GLY A 45 0.46 -7.07 -10.01
C GLY A 45 1.39 -8.29 -10.12
N PHE A 46 2.39 -8.39 -9.27
CA PHE A 46 3.26 -9.57 -9.22
C PHE A 46 2.47 -10.83 -8.88
N VAL A 47 2.63 -11.86 -9.71
CA VAL A 47 2.10 -13.22 -9.47
C VAL A 47 3.29 -14.16 -9.39
N SER A 48 3.38 -14.94 -8.31
CA SER A 48 4.45 -15.92 -8.15
C SER A 48 4.23 -17.15 -9.04
N PRO A 49 5.29 -17.88 -9.45
CA PRO A 49 5.17 -19.02 -10.36
C PRO A 49 4.17 -20.09 -9.89
N GLU A 50 4.12 -20.36 -8.60
CA GLU A 50 3.19 -21.32 -7.98
C GLU A 50 1.72 -20.90 -8.08
N ASN A 51 1.45 -19.60 -8.19
CA ASN A 51 0.10 -19.04 -8.33
C ASN A 51 -0.26 -18.67 -9.78
N ALA A 52 0.61 -18.96 -10.75
CA ALA A 52 0.40 -18.63 -12.15
C ALA A 52 -0.79 -19.35 -12.80
N ARG A 53 -1.29 -20.43 -12.17
CA ARG A 53 -2.48 -21.17 -12.64
C ARG A 53 -3.78 -20.40 -12.42
N ASP A 54 -3.86 -19.61 -11.35
CA ASP A 54 -5.01 -18.74 -11.06
C ASP A 54 -4.54 -17.36 -10.55
N PRO A 55 -4.00 -16.53 -11.46
CA PRO A 55 -3.38 -15.26 -11.10
C PRO A 55 -4.41 -14.27 -10.53
N ILE A 56 -5.65 -14.30 -11.03
CA ILE A 56 -6.69 -13.35 -10.61
C ILE A 56 -7.12 -13.60 -9.17
N THR A 57 -7.33 -14.88 -8.79
CA THR A 57 -7.67 -15.21 -7.41
C THR A 57 -6.53 -14.86 -6.46
N TYR A 58 -5.29 -15.15 -6.84
CA TYR A 58 -4.12 -14.80 -6.03
C TYR A 58 -4.01 -13.28 -5.79
N LEU A 59 -4.12 -12.48 -6.86
CA LEU A 59 -4.05 -11.02 -6.76
C LEU A 59 -5.20 -10.44 -5.91
N ARG A 60 -6.42 -10.96 -6.07
CA ARG A 60 -7.56 -10.57 -5.23
C ARG A 60 -7.34 -10.89 -3.76
N ALA A 61 -6.85 -12.10 -3.46
CA ALA A 61 -6.54 -12.51 -2.09
C ALA A 61 -5.45 -11.63 -1.48
N ARG A 62 -4.43 -11.27 -2.26
CA ARG A 62 -3.35 -10.38 -1.84
C ARG A 62 -3.85 -8.97 -1.50
N ILE A 63 -4.66 -8.36 -2.37
CA ILE A 63 -5.29 -7.06 -2.11
C ILE A 63 -6.17 -7.11 -0.86
N ALA A 64 -7.02 -8.13 -0.74
CA ALA A 64 -7.90 -8.29 0.41
C ALA A 64 -7.11 -8.45 1.72
N SER A 65 -6.02 -9.23 1.69
CA SER A 65 -5.12 -9.39 2.83
C SER A 65 -4.48 -8.07 3.24
N LYS A 66 -4.05 -7.23 2.29
CA LYS A 66 -3.48 -5.91 2.60
C LYS A 66 -4.54 -5.00 3.21
N ILE A 67 -5.70 -4.85 2.58
CA ILE A 67 -6.80 -4.02 3.11
C ILE A 67 -7.11 -4.43 4.55
N THR A 68 -7.38 -5.72 4.78
CA THR A 68 -7.76 -6.23 6.10
C THR A 68 -6.68 -6.00 7.15
N ARG A 69 -5.40 -6.12 6.77
CA ARG A 69 -4.27 -6.00 7.70
C ARG A 69 -3.97 -4.55 8.05
N TYR A 70 -4.09 -3.62 7.11
CA TYR A 70 -3.57 -2.26 7.27
C TYR A 70 -4.66 -1.20 7.48
N SER A 71 -5.88 -1.40 6.97
CA SER A 71 -6.89 -0.33 6.93
C SER A 71 -7.36 0.13 8.31
N GLY A 72 -7.21 -0.71 9.34
CA GLY A 72 -7.58 -0.38 10.72
C GLY A 72 -6.59 0.55 11.43
N PHE A 73 -5.40 0.77 10.86
CA PHE A 73 -4.30 1.49 11.51
C PHE A 73 -4.13 2.93 11.02
N ALA A 74 -4.96 3.41 10.09
CA ALA A 74 -4.88 4.77 9.57
C ALA A 74 -6.26 5.36 9.24
N ASN A 75 -6.35 6.69 9.18
CA ASN A 75 -7.57 7.37 8.77
C ASN A 75 -7.88 7.18 7.28
N LYS A 76 -6.84 7.00 6.45
CA LYS A 76 -6.97 6.64 5.04
C LYS A 76 -6.05 5.48 4.68
N PHE A 77 -6.61 4.48 4.02
CA PHE A 77 -5.86 3.40 3.39
C PHE A 77 -5.82 3.63 1.87
N ILE A 78 -4.64 3.50 1.27
CA ILE A 78 -4.42 3.77 -0.14
C ILE A 78 -3.69 2.57 -0.74
N LEU A 79 -4.26 2.03 -1.82
CA LEU A 79 -3.60 1.02 -2.63
C LEU A 79 -2.94 1.71 -3.82
N ALA A 80 -1.60 1.77 -3.84
CA ALA A 80 -0.85 2.36 -4.93
C ALA A 80 -0.52 1.30 -5.98
N THR A 81 -0.96 1.52 -7.23
CA THR A 81 -0.71 0.61 -8.35
C THR A 81 -0.05 1.34 -9.52
N PRO A 82 0.79 0.65 -10.32
CA PRO A 82 1.24 1.21 -11.58
C PRO A 82 0.07 1.26 -12.59
N PRO A 83 0.10 2.17 -13.59
CA PRO A 83 -1.02 2.38 -14.51
C PRO A 83 -1.46 1.14 -15.31
N TYR A 84 -0.53 0.23 -15.62
CA TYR A 84 -0.85 -1.02 -16.32
C TYR A 84 -1.54 -2.06 -15.42
N TYR A 85 -1.47 -1.86 -14.10
CA TYR A 85 -2.12 -2.66 -13.06
C TYR A 85 -3.30 -1.89 -12.46
N ILE A 86 -4.04 -1.20 -13.33
CA ILE A 86 -5.37 -0.71 -13.02
C ILE A 86 -6.32 -1.85 -13.39
N MET A 87 -6.88 -2.50 -12.38
CA MET A 87 -7.86 -3.58 -12.53
C MET A 87 -9.24 -3.00 -12.87
#